data_AF-A0A8T7BUR9-F1
#
_entry.id   AF-A0A8T7BUR9-F1
#
_cell.length_a   1.000
_cell.length_b   1.000
_cell.length_c   1.000
_cell.angle_alpha   90.00
_cell.angle_beta   90.00
_cell.angle_gamma   90.00
#
_symmetry.space_group_name_H-M   'P 1'
#
loop_
_entity.id
_entity.type
_entity.pdbx_description
1 polymer ?
#
loop_
_entity_poly.entity_id
_entity_poly.type
_entity_poly.pdbx_seq_one_letter_code
_entity_poly.pdbx_strand_id
1 'polypeptide(L)' 'MSILSKAQIESFQRDGYILLENIIPGETLRKLSGEFDQWNEESRAHNKPYGTTYDNRPRFDIEP' A
#
# COMPACT_ATOMS: atom_id res chain seq x y z
N MET A 1 -15.22 -3.16 23.40
CA MET A 1 -13.99 -3.95 23.54
C MET A 1 -12.90 -3.25 22.76
N SER A 2 -11.75 -2.95 23.38
CA SER A 2 -10.59 -2.43 22.65
C SER A 2 -9.88 -3.60 21.96
N ILE A 3 -9.63 -3.47 20.65
CA ILE A 3 -8.92 -4.47 19.82
C ILE A 3 -7.43 -4.51 20.21
N LEU A 4 -6.92 -3.45 20.83
CA LEU A 4 -5.53 -3.33 21.29
C LEU A 4 -5.43 -3.48 22.81
N SER A 5 -4.40 -4.20 23.25
CA SER A 5 -4.01 -4.28 24.65
C SER A 5 -3.46 -2.95 25.16
N LYS A 6 -3.50 -2.75 26.48
CA LYS A 6 -2.93 -1.54 27.11
C LYS A 6 -1.44 -1.38 26.78
N ALA A 7 -0.68 -2.47 26.78
CA ALA A 7 0.74 -2.46 26.44
C ALA A 7 1.00 -2.00 24.99
N GLN A 8 0.16 -2.42 24.04
CA GLN A 8 0.25 -1.95 22.64
C GLN A 8 -0.07 -0.47 22.53
N ILE A 9 -1.07 0.03 23.26
CA ILE A 9 -1.40 1.46 23.29
C ILE A 9 -0.23 2.27 23.85
N GLU A 10 0.35 1.83 24.97
CA GLU A 10 1.52 2.48 25.58
C GLU A 10 2.74 2.44 24.66
N SER A 11 2.97 1.34 23.94
CA SER A 11 4.05 1.24 22.94
C SER A 11 3.83 2.18 21.76
N PHE A 12 2.61 2.26 21.23
CA PHE A 12 2.28 3.20 20.16
C PHE A 12 2.52 4.65 20.59
N GLN A 13 2.10 5.01 21.80
CA GLN A 13 2.30 6.36 22.34
C GLN A 13 3.78 6.72 22.51
N ARG A 14 4.61 5.75 22.90
CA ARG A 14 6.05 5.95 23.10
C ARG A 14 6.84 5.94 21.80
N ASP A 15 6.55 4.98 20.91
CA ASP A 15 7.39 4.62 19.77
C ASP A 15 6.81 5.12 18.43
N GLY A 16 5.54 5.53 18.40
CA GLY A 16 4.84 6.00 17.19
C GLY A 16 4.34 4.90 16.26
N TYR A 17 4.56 3.62 16.59
CA TYR A 17 4.09 2.47 15.82
C TYR A 17 3.88 1.24 16.73
N ILE A 18 3.18 0.23 16.20
CA ILE A 18 3.09 -1.11 16.79
C ILE A 18 3.17 -2.16 15.69
N LEU A 19 3.75 -3.31 16.00
CA LEU A 19 3.65 -4.50 15.17
C LEU A 19 2.41 -5.30 15.56
N LEU A 20 1.54 -5.56 14.59
CA LEU A 20 0.39 -6.44 14.74
C LEU A 20 0.55 -7.64 13.81
N GLU A 21 0.91 -8.78 14.40
CA GLU A 21 1.09 -10.01 13.64
C GLU A 21 -0.27 -10.60 13.25
N ASN A 22 -0.34 -11.12 12.01
CA ASN A 22 -1.49 -11.89 11.52
C ASN A 22 -2.85 -11.15 11.59
N ILE A 23 -2.85 -9.82 11.61
CA ILE A 23 -4.09 -9.02 11.68
C ILE A 23 -4.95 -9.17 10.42
N ILE A 24 -4.32 -9.47 9.28
CA ILE A 24 -5.00 -9.76 8.02
C ILE A 24 -5.07 -11.28 7.85
N PRO A 25 -6.27 -11.87 7.69
CA PRO A 25 -6.41 -13.29 7.40
C PRO A 25 -5.66 -13.68 6.13
N GLY A 26 -5.03 -14.86 6.13
CA GLY A 26 -4.24 -15.31 4.98
C GLY A 26 -5.03 -15.42 3.66
N GLU A 27 -6.34 -15.69 3.73
CA GLU A 27 -7.20 -15.68 2.54
C GLU A 27 -7.35 -14.28 1.95
N THR A 28 -7.56 -13.27 2.80
CA THR A 28 -7.65 -11.88 2.38
C THR A 28 -6.32 -11.42 1.78
N LEU A 29 -5.18 -11.78 2.40
CA LEU A 29 -3.86 -11.48 1.84
C LEU A 29 -3.69 -12.07 0.44
N ARG A 30 -4.05 -13.35 0.23
CA ARG A 30 -3.96 -13.99 -1.10
C ARG A 30 -4.81 -13.28 -2.15
N LYS A 31 -6.02 -12.84 -1.80
CA LYS A 31 -6.90 -12.09 -2.70
C LYS A 31 -6.28 -10.75 -3.09
N LEU A 32 -5.79 -9.99 -2.09
CA LEU A 32 -5.13 -8.70 -2.33
C LEU A 32 -3.87 -8.85 -3.19
N SER A 33 -3.07 -9.90 -2.96
CA SER A 33 -1.90 -10.19 -3.80
C SER A 33 -2.30 -10.47 -5.25
N GLY A 34 -3.36 -11.26 -5.48
CA GLY A 34 -3.83 -11.55 -6.84
C GLY A 34 -4.35 -10.31 -7.57
N GLU A 35 -5.10 -9.44 -6.90
CA GLU A 35 -5.55 -8.16 -7.48
C GLU A 35 -4.36 -7.25 -7.82
N PHE A 36 -3.37 -7.19 -6.94
CA PHE A 36 -2.15 -6.42 -7.18
C PHE A 36 -1.34 -6.96 -8.36
N ASP A 37 -1.19 -8.28 -8.48
CA ASP A 37 -0.49 -8.92 -9.60
C ASP A 37 -1.19 -8.62 -10.94
N GLN A 38 -2.53 -8.62 -10.94
CA GLN A 38 -3.31 -8.25 -12.11
C GLN A 38 -3.05 -6.79 -12.51
N TRP A 39 -3.10 -5.84 -11.56
CA TRP A 39 -2.79 -4.43 -11.84
C TRP A 39 -1.37 -4.24 -12.34
N ASN A 40 -0.42 -5.00 -11.80
CA ASN A 40 0.96 -4.97 -12.26
C ASN A 40 1.07 -5.44 -13.72
N GLU A 41 0.37 -6.49 -14.13
CA GLU A 41 0.30 -6.92 -15.54
C GLU A 41 -0.35 -5.86 -16.42
N GLU A 42 -1.51 -5.35 -16.04
CA GLU A 42 -2.20 -4.29 -16.78
C GLU A 42 -1.32 -3.05 -16.94
N SER A 43 -0.55 -2.70 -15.90
CA SER A 43 0.32 -1.52 -15.92
C SER A 43 1.42 -1.60 -16.98
N ARG A 44 1.89 -2.79 -17.33
CA ARG A 44 2.93 -2.99 -18.36
C ARG A 44 2.50 -2.54 -19.75
N ALA A 45 1.20 -2.49 -20.02
CA ALA A 45 0.67 -2.01 -21.29
C ALA A 45 0.70 -0.48 -21.42
N HIS A 46 0.99 0.26 -20.34
CA HIS A 46 1.11 1.71 -20.38
C HIS A 46 2.51 2.14 -20.83
N ASN A 47 2.58 2.82 -21.97
CA ASN A 47 3.83 3.31 -22.57
C ASN A 47 3.87 4.85 -22.66
N LYS A 48 3.03 5.53 -21.90
CA LYS A 48 2.97 6.99 -21.84
C LYS A 48 3.07 7.47 -20.40
N PRO A 49 3.73 8.61 -20.15
CA PRO A 49 3.77 9.23 -18.83
C PRO A 49 2.37 9.44 -18.25
N TYR A 50 2.22 9.27 -16.94
CA TYR A 50 0.94 9.35 -16.24
C TYR A 50 0.76 10.69 -15.51
N GLY A 51 -0.40 11.30 -15.71
CA GLY A 51 -0.82 12.54 -15.07
C GLY A 51 -0.05 13.79 -15.53
N THR A 52 -0.53 14.96 -15.09
CA THR A 52 0.06 16.26 -15.43
C THR A 52 0.25 17.10 -14.16
N THR A 53 1.38 17.78 -14.05
CA THR A 53 1.68 18.76 -13.00
C THR A 53 1.22 20.17 -13.42
N TYR A 54 1.25 21.13 -12.50
CA TYR A 54 0.77 22.50 -12.78
C TYR A 54 1.55 23.22 -13.90
N ASP A 55 2.79 22.79 -14.15
CA ASP A 55 3.69 23.30 -15.18
C ASP A 55 3.69 22.42 -16.45
N ASN A 56 2.64 21.61 -16.64
CA ASN A 56 2.40 20.75 -17.81
C ASN A 56 3.42 19.62 -18.03
N ARG A 57 4.26 19.32 -17.05
CA ARG A 57 5.12 18.13 -17.10
C ARG A 57 4.34 16.88 -16.68
N PRO A 58 4.78 15.68 -17.09
CA PRO A 58 4.23 14.46 -16.53
C PRO A 58 4.42 14.37 -15.03
N ARG A 59 3.43 13.84 -14.31
CA ARG A 59 3.57 13.58 -12.86
C ARG A 59 4.43 12.35 -12.59
N PHE A 60 4.28 11.32 -13.42
CA PHE A 60 5.10 10.12 -13.40
C PHE A 60 5.59 9.85 -14.82
N ASP A 61 6.91 9.85 -14.97
CA ASP A 61 7.55 9.53 -16.24
C ASP A 61 7.67 8.02 -16.41
N ILE A 62 7.86 7.56 -17.65
CA ILE A 62 8.21 6.16 -17.95
C ILE A 62 9.63 6.17 -18.51
N GLU A 63 10.53 5.39 -17.92
CA GLU A 63 11.89 5.24 -18.44
C GLU A 63 11.85 4.53 -19.82
N PRO A 64 12.55 5.04 -20.85
CA PRO A 64 12.54 4.47 -22.21
C PRO A 64 13.14 3.07 -22.32
#